data_AF-A0A9E3IRR2-F1
#
_entry.id   AF-A0A9E3IRR2-F1
#
_cell.length_a   1.000
_cell.length_b   1.000
_cell.length_c   1.000
_cell.angle_alpha   90.00
_cell.angle_beta   90.00
_cell.angle_gamma   90.00
#
_symmetry.space_group_name_H-M   'P 1'
#
loop_
_entity.id
_entity.type
_entity.pdbx_description
1 polymer ?
#
loop_
_entity_poly.entity_id
_entity_poly.type
_entity_poly.pdbx_seq_one_letter_code
_entity_poly.pdbx_strand_id
1 'polypeptide(L)'
;MEKVFVAQRVANKLFATEAAVDGALVEASELMGEMLKARLDVNASMVFADDCQAKLMDAMKALSEARSAMVAVHNELGEAKLRLGIRTKMDNMEKAFAAVTERVTARASNG
;
A
#
# COMPACT_ATOMS: atom_id res chain seq x y z
N MET A 1 12.77 22.95 15.08
CA MET A 1 12.69 21.57 15.65
C MET A 1 11.28 21.01 15.52
N GLU A 2 10.25 21.75 15.95
CA GLU A 2 8.84 21.33 15.92
C GLU A 2 8.28 20.98 14.52
N LYS A 3 8.51 21.81 13.49
CA LYS A 3 7.97 21.57 12.13
C LYS A 3 8.50 20.29 11.48
N VAL A 4 9.75 19.89 11.78
CA VAL A 4 10.36 18.65 11.27
C VAL A 4 9.69 17.43 11.88
N PHE A 5 9.40 17.48 13.18
CA PHE A 5 8.70 16.40 13.88
C PHE A 5 7.27 16.21 13.34
N VAL A 6 6.55 17.32 13.13
CA VAL A 6 5.20 17.28 12.53
C VAL A 6 5.25 16.69 11.12
N ALA A 7 6.19 17.13 10.28
CA ALA A 7 6.36 16.60 8.93
C ALA A 7 6.73 15.11 8.93
N GLN A 8 7.59 14.66 9.85
CA GLN A 8 7.94 13.24 9.99
C GLN A 8 6.73 12.39 10.39
N ARG A 9 5.90 12.89 11.31
CA ARG A 9 4.67 12.20 11.71
C ARG A 9 3.70 12.03 10.54
N VAL A 10 3.54 13.08 9.72
CA VAL A 10 2.72 13.03 8.49
C VAL A 10 3.31 12.04 7.49
N ALA A 11 4.63 12.08 7.24
CA ALA A 11 5.30 11.16 6.34
C ALA A 11 5.14 9.69 6.77
N ASN A 12 5.30 9.39 8.06
CA ASN A 12 5.09 8.04 8.58
C ASN A 12 3.65 7.55 8.35
N LYS A 13 2.66 8.44 8.51
CA LYS A 13 1.26 8.10 8.26
C LYS A 13 0.95 7.94 6.78
N LEU A 14 1.55 8.77 5.92
CA LEU A 14 1.44 8.63 4.46
C LEU A 14 1.89 7.23 4.01
N PHE A 15 3.11 6.81 4.38
CA PHE A 15 3.63 5.49 4.02
C PHE A 15 2.77 4.34 4.56
N ALA A 16 2.30 4.45 5.80
CA ALA A 16 1.42 3.44 6.38
C ALA A 16 0.09 3.33 5.62
N THR A 17 -0.48 4.46 5.19
CA THR A 17 -1.72 4.49 4.40
C THR A 17 -1.50 3.94 2.99
N GLU A 18 -0.41 4.31 2.32
CA GLU A 18 -0.04 3.74 1.00
C GLU A 18 0.06 2.21 1.07
N ALA A 19 0.77 1.69 2.07
CA ALA A 19 0.90 0.25 2.30
C ALA A 19 -0.44 -0.43 2.61
N ALA A 20 -1.35 0.26 3.34
CA ALA A 20 -2.67 -0.27 3.63
C ALA A 20 -3.56 -0.35 2.38
N VAL A 21 -3.47 0.63 1.47
CA VAL A 21 -4.20 0.61 0.19
C VAL A 21 -3.68 -0.51 -0.71
N ASP A 22 -2.37 -0.67 -0.82
CA ASP A 22 -1.76 -1.78 -1.58
C ASP A 22 -2.15 -3.13 -0.96
N GLY A 23 -2.12 -3.26 0.37
CA GLY A 23 -2.57 -4.45 1.08
C GLY A 23 -4.04 -4.78 0.84
N ALA A 24 -4.93 -3.79 0.83
CA ALA A 24 -6.34 -4.00 0.52
C ALA A 24 -6.55 -4.53 -0.91
N LEU A 25 -5.73 -4.09 -1.87
CA LEU A 25 -5.80 -4.58 -3.25
C LEU A 25 -5.32 -6.03 -3.37
N VAL A 26 -4.31 -6.43 -2.58
CA VAL A 26 -3.85 -7.83 -2.48
C VAL A 26 -4.97 -8.71 -1.96
N GLU A 27 -5.54 -8.39 -0.80
CA GLU A 27 -6.63 -9.15 -0.18
C GLU A 27 -7.86 -9.27 -1.10
N ALA A 28 -8.22 -8.18 -1.79
CA ALA A 28 -9.33 -8.19 -2.76
C ALA A 28 -9.03 -9.10 -3.96
N SER A 29 -7.78 -9.15 -4.42
CA SER A 29 -7.36 -10.03 -5.51
C SER A 29 -7.39 -11.50 -5.10
N GLU A 30 -6.97 -11.81 -3.87
CA GLU A 30 -7.04 -13.15 -3.29
C GLU A 30 -8.50 -13.62 -3.16
N LEU A 31 -9.37 -12.75 -2.64
CA LEU A 31 -10.81 -13.02 -2.56
C LEU A 31 -11.41 -13.33 -3.94
N MET A 32 -11.06 -12.55 -4.98
CA MET A 32 -11.53 -12.81 -6.34
C MET A 32 -11.10 -14.19 -6.83
N GLY A 33 -9.84 -14.56 -6.62
CA GLY A 33 -9.32 -15.88 -6.96
C GLY A 33 -10.05 -17.00 -6.22
N GLU A 34 -10.32 -16.82 -4.94
CA GLU A 34 -11.02 -17.79 -4.11
C GLU A 34 -12.48 -17.97 -4.53
N MET A 35 -13.19 -16.87 -4.83
CA MET A 35 -14.56 -16.92 -5.35
C MET A 35 -14.67 -17.75 -6.63
N LEU A 36 -13.72 -17.57 -7.56
CA LEU A 36 -13.70 -18.31 -8.83
C LEU A 36 -13.42 -19.81 -8.63
N LYS A 37 -12.54 -20.17 -7.69
CA LYS A 37 -12.27 -21.56 -7.33
C LYS A 37 -13.44 -22.21 -6.61
N ALA A 38 -13.99 -21.54 -5.59
CA ALA A 38 -15.12 -22.03 -4.81
C ALA A 38 -16.33 -22.37 -5.71
N ARG A 39 -16.57 -21.57 -6.76
CA ARG A 39 -17.59 -21.88 -7.79
C ARG A 39 -17.34 -23.22 -8.47
N LEU A 40 -16.09 -23.50 -8.85
CA LEU A 40 -15.70 -24.77 -9.48
C LEU A 40 -15.82 -25.94 -8.50
N ASP A 41 -15.40 -25.76 -7.26
CA ASP A 41 -15.42 -26.82 -6.22
C ASP A 41 -16.84 -27.31 -5.93
N VAL A 42 -17.83 -26.42 -6.02
CA VAL A 42 -19.26 -26.78 -5.84
C VAL A 42 -19.99 -27.09 -7.16
N ASN A 43 -19.27 -27.15 -8.28
CA ASN A 43 -19.82 -27.35 -9.64
C ASN A 43 -20.96 -26.36 -9.99
N ALA A 44 -20.86 -25.11 -9.53
CA ALA A 44 -21.83 -24.09 -9.84
C ALA A 44 -21.64 -23.52 -11.25
N SER A 45 -22.76 -23.18 -11.90
CA SER A 45 -22.77 -22.48 -13.19
C SER A 45 -22.10 -21.11 -13.09
N MET A 46 -21.58 -20.59 -14.20
CA MET A 46 -20.96 -19.27 -14.28
C MET A 46 -21.92 -18.12 -13.94
N VAL A 47 -23.23 -18.34 -14.10
CA VAL A 47 -24.28 -17.38 -13.73
C VAL A 47 -24.43 -17.25 -12.20
N PHE A 48 -23.96 -18.25 -11.45
CA PHE A 48 -24.02 -18.22 -9.99
C PHE A 48 -23.08 -17.14 -9.44
N ALA A 49 -23.65 -16.17 -8.73
CA ALA A 49 -22.95 -15.05 -8.10
C ALA A 49 -22.17 -14.12 -9.06
N ASP A 50 -22.54 -14.08 -10.34
CA ASP A 50 -21.95 -13.17 -11.35
C ASP A 50 -22.03 -11.69 -10.91
N ASP A 51 -23.19 -11.25 -10.41
CA ASP A 51 -23.38 -9.90 -9.87
C ASP A 51 -22.43 -9.58 -8.69
N CYS A 52 -22.08 -10.58 -7.88
CA CYS A 52 -21.14 -10.40 -6.78
C CYS A 52 -19.71 -10.23 -7.31
N GLN A 53 -19.33 -11.01 -8.32
CA GLN A 53 -18.03 -10.89 -9.00
C GLN A 53 -17.88 -9.51 -9.66
N ALA A 54 -18.93 -9.04 -10.36
CA ALA A 54 -18.94 -7.71 -10.98
C ALA A 54 -18.73 -6.59 -9.94
N LYS A 55 -19.44 -6.65 -8.81
CA LYS A 55 -19.28 -5.67 -7.71
C LYS A 55 -17.88 -5.72 -7.08
N LEU A 56 -17.27 -6.91 -6.97
CA LEU A 56 -15.90 -7.02 -6.48
C LEU A 56 -14.90 -6.39 -7.45
N MET A 57 -15.09 -6.56 -8.77
CA MET A 57 -14.28 -5.88 -9.79
C MET A 57 -14.41 -4.36 -9.70
N ASP A 58 -15.62 -3.85 -9.49
CA ASP A 58 -15.85 -2.41 -9.28
C ASP A 58 -15.13 -1.89 -8.02
N ALA A 59 -15.15 -2.67 -6.93
CA ALA A 59 -14.42 -2.34 -5.71
C ALA A 59 -12.90 -2.33 -5.94
N MET A 60 -12.35 -3.30 -6.66
CA MET A 60 -10.92 -3.34 -7.01
C MET A 60 -10.51 -2.15 -7.89
N LYS A 61 -11.38 -1.74 -8.83
CA LYS A 61 -11.17 -0.52 -9.63
C LYS A 61 -11.09 0.71 -8.73
N ALA A 62 -12.02 0.88 -7.80
CA ALA A 62 -12.00 1.99 -6.86
C ALA A 62 -10.72 2.02 -5.99
N LEU A 63 -10.23 0.85 -5.56
CA LEU A 63 -8.94 0.74 -4.86
C LEU A 63 -7.75 1.15 -5.75
N SER A 64 -7.78 0.81 -7.04
CA SER A 64 -6.75 1.23 -8.00
C SER A 64 -6.73 2.75 -8.23
N GLU A 65 -7.92 3.36 -8.30
CA GLU A 65 -8.07 4.81 -8.37
C GLU A 65 -7.57 5.48 -7.07
N ALA A 66 -7.91 4.90 -5.91
CA ALA A 66 -7.42 5.37 -4.62
C ALA A 66 -5.88 5.34 -4.53
N ARG A 67 -5.23 4.28 -5.06
CA ARG A 67 -3.77 4.19 -5.15
C ARG A 67 -3.18 5.33 -5.99
N SER A 68 -3.80 5.63 -7.13
CA SER A 68 -3.36 6.74 -8.00
C SER A 68 -3.50 8.10 -7.30
N ALA A 69 -4.59 8.30 -6.56
CA ALA A 69 -4.78 9.50 -5.73
C ALA A 69 -3.75 9.60 -4.60
N MET A 70 -3.40 8.48 -3.96
CA MET A 70 -2.35 8.45 -2.91
C MET A 70 -0.97 8.84 -3.46
N VAL A 71 -0.62 8.41 -4.67
CA VAL A 71 0.62 8.84 -5.34
C VAL A 71 0.62 10.35 -5.59
N ALA A 72 -0.52 10.93 -5.98
CA ALA A 72 -0.62 12.38 -6.13
C ALA A 72 -0.42 13.11 -4.79
N VAL A 73 -1.08 12.64 -3.73
CA VAL A 73 -0.90 13.16 -2.36
C VAL A 73 0.57 13.06 -1.91
N HIS A 74 1.25 11.96 -2.22
CA HIS A 74 2.67 11.79 -1.92
C HIS A 74 3.53 12.89 -2.54
N ASN A 75 3.32 13.15 -3.82
CA ASN A 75 4.06 14.17 -4.55
C ASN A 75 3.77 15.58 -4.00
N GLU A 76 2.51 15.90 -3.74
CA GLU A 76 2.10 17.19 -3.17
C GLU A 76 2.69 17.43 -1.78
N LEU A 77 2.69 16.41 -0.91
CA LEU A 77 3.34 16.48 0.40
C LEU A 77 4.87 16.61 0.27
N GLY A 78 5.43 16.01 -0.78
CA GLY A 78 6.82 16.17 -1.20
C GLY A 78 7.18 17.63 -1.56
N GLU A 79 6.28 18.36 -2.19
CA GLU A 79 6.44 19.80 -2.42
C GLU A 79 6.20 20.62 -1.15
N ALA A 80 5.18 20.28 -0.37
CA ALA A 80 4.81 21.01 0.84
C ALA A 80 5.96 21.03 1.87
N LYS A 81 6.68 19.91 2.04
CA LYS A 81 7.87 19.89 2.92
C LYS A 81 8.96 20.86 2.44
N LEU A 82 9.15 21.01 1.11
CA LEU A 82 10.14 21.92 0.55
C LEU A 82 9.75 23.38 0.80
N ARG A 83 8.46 23.72 0.65
CA ARG A 83 7.91 25.06 0.97
C ARG A 83 8.07 25.40 2.46
N LEU A 84 8.07 24.40 3.33
CA LEU A 84 8.36 24.55 4.77
C LEU A 84 9.87 24.62 5.09
N GLY A 85 10.74 24.53 4.09
CA GLY A 85 12.20 24.53 4.27
C GLY A 85 12.76 23.19 4.76
N ILE A 86 11.95 22.13 4.78
CA ILE A 86 12.36 20.78 5.21
C ILE A 86 12.91 20.04 4.00
N ARG A 87 14.24 19.99 3.88
CA ARG A 87 14.93 19.25 2.83
C ARG A 87 15.17 17.82 3.28
N THR A 88 14.71 16.86 2.48
CA THR A 88 15.16 15.46 2.61
C THR A 88 16.63 15.39 2.22
N LYS A 89 17.49 14.97 3.15
CA LYS A 89 18.86 14.52 2.81
C LYS A 89 18.75 13.10 2.25
N MET A 90 19.40 12.82 1.12
CA MET A 90 19.52 11.46 0.56
C MET A 90 20.08 10.44 1.57
N ASP A 91 20.87 10.90 2.54
CA ASP A 91 21.39 10.17 3.71
C ASP A 91 20.31 9.39 4.50
N ASN A 92 19.04 9.83 4.50
CA ASN A 92 17.97 9.10 5.18
C ASN A 92 17.42 7.90 4.39
N MET A 93 17.64 7.81 3.06
CA MET A 93 17.36 6.57 2.33
C MET A 93 18.45 5.53 2.58
N GLU A 94 19.71 5.95 2.69
CA GLU A 94 20.82 5.06 3.06
C GLU A 94 20.60 4.44 4.45
N LYS A 95 20.13 5.24 5.43
CA LYS A 95 19.76 4.72 6.76
C LYS A 95 18.54 3.82 6.75
N ALA A 96 17.52 4.13 5.95
CA ALA A 96 16.34 3.28 5.83
C ALA A 96 16.68 1.93 5.16
N PHE A 97 17.48 1.95 4.09
CA PHE A 97 17.98 0.73 3.43
C PHE A 97 18.93 -0.07 4.34
N ALA A 98 19.80 0.61 5.10
CA ALA A 98 20.68 -0.04 6.06
C ALA A 98 19.87 -0.73 7.17
N ALA A 99 18.86 -0.06 7.74
CA ALA A 99 18.01 -0.62 8.78
C ALA A 99 17.14 -1.80 8.28
N VAL A 100 16.69 -1.76 7.01
CA VAL A 100 15.97 -2.88 6.39
C VAL A 100 16.92 -4.06 6.14
N THR A 101 18.12 -3.79 5.60
CA THR A 101 19.15 -4.82 5.36
C THR A 101 19.57 -5.50 6.66
N GLU A 102 19.77 -4.75 7.73
CA GLU A 102 20.17 -5.26 9.05
C GLU A 102 19.10 -6.16 9.69
N ARG A 103 17.81 -5.87 9.50
CA ARG A 103 16.72 -6.74 9.95
C ARG A 103 16.62 -8.04 9.16
N VAL A 104 16.94 -8.00 7.87
CA VAL A 104 16.92 -9.19 7.01
C VAL A 104 18.10 -10.11 7.32
N THR A 105 19.30 -9.56 7.55
CA THR A 105 20.48 -10.35 7.92
C THR A 105 20.38 -10.94 9.33
N ALA A 106 19.87 -10.19 10.30
CA ALA A 106 19.64 -10.68 11.66
C ALA A 106 18.61 -11.82 11.74
N ARG A 107 17.67 -11.89 10.79
CA ARG A 107 16.69 -12.98 10.67
C ARG A 107 17.26 -14.22 9.97
N ALA A 108 18.26 -14.05 9.12
CA ALA A 108 18.95 -15.13 8.42
C ALA A 108 20.06 -15.81 9.25
N SER A 109 20.58 -15.15 10.30
CA SER A 109 21.62 -15.70 11.19
C SER A 109 21.08 -16.46 12.41
N ASN A 110 19.76 -16.48 12.61
CA ASN A 110 19.08 -17.12 13.75
C ASN A 110 18.27 -18.37 13.33
N GLY A 111 18.56 -18.97 12.17
CA GLY A 111 18.06 -20.27 11.72
C GLY A 111 19.23 -21.17 11.34
#